data_AF-A0A0E0REC9-F1
#
_entry.id   AF-A0A0E0REC9-F1
#
_cell.length_a   1.000
_cell.length_b   1.000
_cell.length_c   1.000
_cell.angle_alpha   90.00
_cell.angle_beta   90.00
_cell.angle_gamma   90.00
#
_symmetry.space_group_name_H-M   'P 1'
#
loop_
_entity.id
_entity.type
_entity.pdbx_description
1 polymer ?
#
loop_
_entity_poly.entity_id
_entity_poly.type
_entity_poly.pdbx_seq_one_letter_code
_entity_poly.pdbx_strand_id
1 'polypeptide(L)'
;MLFPKRINYMAPMLASAVILLLLVSGYFELPSISSYSAAPAPALFATALDAVGTRERSPFTSLLSAFADWDAAVGCPRIRAKLDAVGPPGYGANSTAAAAASITGGAGWGGGGGGGRCEDVRTRHVGVLVKGWTWIPDALDGVYTCRCGVSCVWSKSAAAVDRPDALLFEGATPPPQRMKGLPLRVYLDLEAARKPTGFEDIFIGYHAKDDVQVTYAGKSFHTSRSYHVSTEKRNDALIYWSSSRCLPHRDKVAKDFLSLVPHHSFGKCLNNVDGPDMALSMYPVCSTNDNGKPHWWDHLHCAMSHYKFVLAIENTKTESYVTEKLFYALEAGSVPIYFGAPNVWDFIPPNSIIDASKFSSLRELASYVKAVANDPVAYAEYHAWRRCGTLGNFGRSREMSLDTLPCRLCELVSKRGGRNADAL
;
A
#
# COMPACT_ATOMS: atom_id res chain seq x y z
N MET A 1 -21.49 -37.29 53.79
CA MET A 1 -21.40 -37.65 52.37
C MET A 1 -22.10 -36.55 51.57
N LEU A 2 -21.33 -35.66 50.93
CA LEU A 2 -21.85 -34.58 50.08
C LEU A 2 -21.45 -34.91 48.64
N PHE A 3 -22.45 -35.16 47.79
CA PHE A 3 -22.24 -35.41 46.37
C PHE A 3 -21.85 -34.10 45.65
N PRO A 4 -20.81 -34.09 44.80
CA PRO A 4 -20.53 -32.94 43.95
C PRO A 4 -21.53 -32.90 42.78
N LYS A 5 -22.27 -31.79 42.63
CA LYS A 5 -23.08 -31.50 41.43
C LYS A 5 -22.15 -31.30 40.24
N ARG A 6 -22.36 -32.09 39.17
CA ARG A 6 -21.72 -31.84 37.85
C ARG A 6 -22.24 -30.52 37.29
N ILE A 7 -21.35 -29.54 37.16
CA ILE A 7 -21.61 -28.30 36.41
C ILE A 7 -21.47 -28.62 34.92
N ASN A 8 -22.52 -28.39 34.15
CA ASN A 8 -22.56 -28.71 32.73
C ASN A 8 -21.97 -27.54 31.91
N TYR A 9 -20.71 -27.67 31.50
CA TYR A 9 -19.96 -26.63 30.77
C TYR A 9 -20.36 -26.47 29.29
N MET A 10 -21.28 -27.30 28.78
CA MET A 10 -21.71 -27.25 27.38
C MET A 10 -22.51 -25.99 27.03
N ALA A 11 -23.36 -25.52 27.95
CA ALA A 11 -24.18 -24.32 27.73
C ALA A 11 -23.36 -23.01 27.61
N PRO A 12 -22.40 -22.70 28.51
CA PRO A 12 -21.58 -21.50 28.36
C PRO A 12 -20.60 -21.57 27.19
N MET A 13 -20.11 -22.77 26.79
CA MET A 13 -19.29 -22.92 25.58
C MET A 13 -20.09 -22.65 24.29
N LEU A 14 -21.33 -23.15 24.20
CA LEU A 14 -22.20 -22.90 23.05
C LEU A 14 -22.59 -21.41 22.95
N ALA A 15 -22.89 -20.77 24.08
CA ALA A 15 -23.14 -19.32 24.11
C ALA A 15 -21.92 -18.51 23.66
N SER A 16 -20.72 -18.91 24.10
CA SER A 16 -19.45 -18.26 23.70
C SER A 16 -19.15 -18.46 22.22
N ALA A 17 -19.45 -19.64 21.66
CA ALA A 17 -19.27 -19.93 20.24
C ALA A 17 -20.27 -19.16 19.35
N VAL A 18 -21.52 -18.99 19.80
CA VAL A 18 -22.53 -18.19 19.09
C VAL A 18 -22.18 -16.69 19.12
N ILE A 19 -21.67 -16.17 20.25
CA ILE A 19 -21.18 -14.79 20.33
C ILE A 19 -19.96 -14.59 19.41
N LEU A 20 -19.03 -15.56 19.36
CA LEU A 20 -17.90 -15.52 18.43
C LEU A 20 -18.36 -15.55 16.96
N LEU A 21 -19.34 -16.39 16.63
CA LEU A 21 -19.96 -16.45 15.28
C LEU A 21 -20.65 -15.14 14.90
N LEU A 22 -21.37 -14.51 15.84
CA LEU A 22 -22.04 -13.22 15.63
C LEU A 22 -21.06 -12.05 15.50
N LEU A 23 -19.93 -12.09 16.22
CA LEU A 23 -18.84 -11.12 16.10
C LEU A 23 -18.06 -11.27 14.79
N VAL A 24 -17.94 -12.50 14.26
CA VAL A 24 -17.31 -12.78 12.96
C VAL A 24 -18.26 -12.49 11.78
N SER A 25 -19.57 -12.63 11.96
CA SER A 25 -20.56 -12.31 10.92
C SER A 25 -20.91 -10.82 10.83
N GLY A 26 -20.61 -10.02 11.86
CA GLY A 26 -21.01 -8.61 11.95
C GLY A 26 -20.14 -7.60 11.18
N TYR A 27 -19.03 -8.03 10.56
CA TYR A 27 -18.03 -7.08 10.03
C TYR A 27 -17.36 -7.54 8.74
N PHE A 28 -18.15 -7.85 7.70
CA PHE A 28 -17.63 -7.91 6.32
C PHE A 28 -18.73 -7.58 5.32
N GLU A 29 -19.14 -6.31 5.27
CA GLU A 29 -19.84 -5.79 4.10
C GLU A 29 -18.86 -5.00 3.23
N LEU A 30 -18.34 -5.67 2.20
CA LEU A 30 -17.98 -4.99 0.97
C LEU A 30 -19.30 -4.67 0.26
N PRO A 31 -19.62 -3.40 -0.03
CA PRO A 31 -20.86 -3.06 -0.72
C PRO A 31 -20.95 -3.85 -2.02
N SER A 32 -22.12 -4.44 -2.28
CA SER A 32 -22.50 -4.89 -3.61
C SER A 32 -22.24 -3.77 -4.63
N ILE A 33 -21.91 -4.10 -5.87
CA ILE A 33 -21.70 -3.07 -6.91
C ILE A 33 -22.93 -2.14 -7.07
N SER A 34 -24.11 -2.58 -6.64
CA SER A 34 -25.33 -1.78 -6.61
C SER A 34 -25.39 -0.72 -5.49
N SER A 35 -24.52 -0.79 -4.47
CA SER A 35 -24.45 0.18 -3.36
C SER A 35 -23.30 1.17 -3.48
N TYR A 36 -22.72 1.33 -4.68
CA TYR A 36 -21.89 2.47 -5.03
C TYR A 36 -22.73 3.76 -5.06
N SER A 37 -22.98 4.35 -3.89
CA SER A 37 -23.38 5.75 -3.79
C SER A 37 -22.22 6.60 -4.31
N ALA A 38 -22.41 7.17 -5.49
CA ALA A 38 -21.48 8.10 -6.11
C ALA A 38 -21.50 9.42 -5.33
N ALA A 39 -20.67 9.51 -4.29
CA ALA A 39 -20.11 10.82 -3.96
C ALA A 39 -19.21 11.20 -5.15
N PRO A 40 -19.42 12.36 -5.81
CA PRO A 40 -18.57 12.77 -6.90
C PRO A 40 -17.19 13.06 -6.32
N ALA A 41 -16.27 12.10 -6.45
CA ALA A 41 -14.86 12.44 -6.37
C ALA A 41 -14.62 13.51 -7.44
N PRO A 42 -13.82 14.56 -7.17
CA PRO A 42 -13.42 15.47 -8.21
C PRO A 42 -12.86 14.63 -9.36
N ALA A 43 -13.41 14.81 -10.55
CA ALA A 43 -12.94 14.17 -11.78
C ALA A 43 -11.58 14.75 -12.14
N LEU A 44 -10.56 14.46 -11.33
CA LEU A 44 -9.20 14.91 -11.57
C LEU A 44 -8.66 14.32 -12.88
N PHE A 45 -9.18 13.15 -13.30
CA PHE A 45 -8.90 12.58 -14.61
C PHE A 45 -10.15 11.87 -15.15
N ALA A 46 -10.58 12.27 -16.34
CA ALA A 46 -11.39 11.40 -17.21
C ALA A 46 -10.62 10.09 -17.46
N THR A 47 -11.27 9.07 -18.03
CA THR A 47 -10.55 7.81 -18.30
C THR A 47 -9.35 8.06 -19.22
N ALA A 48 -8.32 7.22 -19.19
CA ALA A 48 -7.17 7.37 -20.07
C ALA A 48 -7.58 7.40 -21.55
N LEU A 49 -8.67 6.71 -21.92
CA LEU A 49 -9.21 6.78 -23.28
C LEU A 49 -9.78 8.17 -23.63
N ASP A 50 -10.48 8.83 -22.71
CA ASP A 50 -10.99 10.19 -22.90
C ASP A 50 -9.84 11.20 -23.02
N ALA A 51 -8.78 10.96 -22.27
CA ALA A 51 -7.61 11.82 -22.17
C ALA A 51 -6.80 11.92 -23.47
N VAL A 52 -6.82 10.88 -24.30
CA VAL A 52 -6.10 10.81 -25.58
C VAL A 52 -7.00 11.08 -26.80
N GLY A 53 -8.33 11.05 -26.65
CA GLY A 53 -9.26 11.29 -27.75
C GLY A 53 -9.38 10.13 -28.75
N THR A 54 -9.96 10.39 -29.92
CA THR A 54 -10.19 9.37 -30.96
C THR A 54 -8.93 9.12 -31.78
N ARG A 55 -8.47 7.86 -31.83
CA ARG A 55 -7.41 7.39 -32.73
C ARG A 55 -7.53 5.89 -32.99
N GLU A 56 -6.74 5.40 -33.92
CA GLU A 56 -6.68 3.98 -34.25
C GLU A 56 -6.13 3.16 -33.07
N ARG A 57 -6.81 2.05 -32.79
CA ARG A 57 -6.51 1.15 -31.68
C ARG A 57 -5.96 -0.15 -32.25
N SER A 58 -4.72 -0.47 -31.90
CA SER A 58 -4.06 -1.70 -32.33
C SER A 58 -3.55 -2.48 -31.10
N PRO A 59 -3.66 -3.82 -31.11
CA PRO A 59 -2.98 -4.65 -30.13
C PRO A 59 -1.47 -4.42 -30.20
N PHE A 60 -0.82 -4.28 -29.04
CA PHE A 60 0.63 -4.08 -28.93
C PHE A 60 1.24 -5.08 -27.94
N THR A 61 2.51 -5.41 -28.11
CA THR A 61 3.30 -6.16 -27.10
C THR A 61 4.47 -5.31 -26.61
N SER A 62 5.14 -4.59 -27.50
CA SER A 62 6.30 -3.79 -27.14
C SER A 62 5.93 -2.56 -26.33
N LEU A 63 6.38 -2.54 -25.08
CA LEU A 63 6.19 -1.44 -24.14
C LEU A 63 6.96 -0.19 -24.58
N LEU A 64 8.15 -0.36 -25.15
CA LEU A 64 8.98 0.75 -25.61
C LEU A 64 8.35 1.46 -26.81
N SER A 65 7.78 0.71 -27.78
CA SER A 65 7.02 1.31 -28.88
C SER A 65 5.78 2.04 -28.38
N ALA A 66 5.04 1.45 -27.43
CA ALA A 66 3.87 2.11 -26.84
C ALA A 66 4.23 3.43 -26.14
N PHE A 67 5.40 3.49 -25.49
CA PHE A 67 5.93 4.71 -24.91
C PHE A 67 6.34 5.75 -25.97
N ALA A 68 6.96 5.32 -27.06
CA ALA A 68 7.31 6.23 -28.16
C ALA A 68 6.05 6.84 -28.81
N ASP A 69 5.03 6.02 -29.06
CA ASP A 69 3.73 6.49 -29.57
C ASP A 69 3.09 7.50 -28.61
N TRP A 70 3.20 7.25 -27.30
CA TRP A 70 2.67 8.14 -26.28
C TRP A 70 3.43 9.46 -26.16
N ASP A 71 4.76 9.43 -26.26
CA ASP A 71 5.58 10.64 -26.28
C ASP A 71 5.22 11.53 -27.48
N ALA A 72 4.93 10.92 -28.63
CA ALA A 72 4.52 11.63 -29.85
C ALA A 72 3.09 12.20 -29.77
N ALA A 73 2.14 11.47 -29.19
CA ALA A 73 0.72 11.85 -29.16
C ALA A 73 0.34 12.73 -27.96
N VAL A 74 0.99 12.53 -26.81
CA VAL A 74 0.64 13.16 -25.53
C VAL A 74 1.87 13.86 -24.93
N GLY A 75 2.88 13.08 -24.55
CA GLY A 75 4.11 13.56 -23.93
C GLY A 75 3.93 14.27 -22.58
N CYS A 76 5.05 14.49 -21.89
CA CYS A 76 5.05 15.15 -20.59
C CYS A 76 4.52 16.60 -20.56
N PRO A 77 4.77 17.46 -21.58
CA PRO A 77 4.23 18.82 -21.57
C PRO A 77 2.71 18.87 -21.44
N ARG A 78 1.99 18.00 -22.16
CA ARG A 78 0.52 17.96 -22.12
C ARG A 78 -0.01 17.45 -20.78
N ILE A 79 0.65 16.45 -20.19
CA ILE A 79 0.29 15.96 -18.85
C ILE A 79 0.48 17.03 -17.78
N ARG A 80 1.61 17.75 -17.83
CA ARG A 80 1.89 18.84 -16.87
C ARG A 80 0.85 19.96 -17.00
N ALA A 81 0.55 20.38 -18.23
CA ALA A 81 -0.50 21.38 -18.46
C ALA A 81 -1.89 20.94 -17.94
N LYS A 82 -2.26 19.66 -18.10
CA LYS A 82 -3.50 19.11 -17.52
C LYS A 82 -3.46 19.18 -15.98
N LEU A 83 -2.36 18.81 -15.35
CA LEU A 83 -2.21 18.86 -13.89
C LEU A 83 -2.29 20.30 -13.36
N ASP A 84 -1.64 21.24 -14.03
CA ASP A 84 -1.66 22.66 -13.66
C ASP A 84 -3.07 23.25 -13.77
N ALA A 85 -3.85 22.81 -14.77
CA ALA A 85 -5.22 23.27 -14.98
C ALA A 85 -6.21 22.80 -13.91
N VAL A 86 -5.96 21.64 -13.26
CA VAL A 86 -6.85 21.13 -12.21
C VAL A 86 -6.52 21.73 -10.83
N GLY A 87 -5.32 22.33 -10.67
CA GLY A 87 -4.86 22.91 -9.41
C GLY A 87 -4.56 21.85 -8.33
N PRO A 88 -3.92 22.23 -7.21
CA PRO A 88 -3.67 21.31 -6.11
C PRO A 88 -4.99 20.87 -5.47
N PRO A 89 -5.13 19.58 -5.08
CA PRO A 89 -6.34 19.11 -4.42
C PRO A 89 -6.58 19.90 -3.13
N GLY A 90 -7.71 20.62 -3.06
CA GLY A 90 -8.20 21.27 -1.84
C GLY A 90 -7.85 22.75 -1.63
N TYR A 91 -7.22 23.45 -2.58
CA TYR A 91 -6.97 24.90 -2.46
C TYR A 91 -7.52 25.65 -3.68
N GLY A 92 -8.45 26.58 -3.42
CA GLY A 92 -9.08 27.44 -4.44
C GLY A 92 -8.08 28.35 -5.17
N ALA A 93 -8.51 28.87 -6.32
CA ALA A 93 -7.73 29.47 -7.41
C ALA A 93 -6.93 30.77 -7.11
N ASN A 94 -6.52 31.04 -5.86
CA ASN A 94 -5.82 32.27 -5.47
C ASN A 94 -4.56 32.03 -4.60
N SER A 95 -3.69 31.09 -4.98
CA SER A 95 -2.35 30.96 -4.38
C SER A 95 -1.26 31.01 -5.45
N THR A 96 -0.84 32.23 -5.77
CA THR A 96 0.28 32.48 -6.69
C THR A 96 1.63 32.07 -6.08
N ALA A 97 2.48 31.50 -6.95
CA ALA A 97 3.94 31.39 -6.85
C ALA A 97 4.58 30.49 -5.77
N ALA A 98 3.90 30.11 -4.69
CA ALA A 98 4.49 29.21 -3.67
C ALA A 98 4.30 27.70 -3.98
N ALA A 99 3.34 27.33 -4.82
CA ALA A 99 2.96 25.93 -5.07
C ALA A 99 3.82 25.22 -6.13
N ALA A 100 4.48 25.97 -7.02
CA ALA A 100 5.37 25.41 -8.05
C ALA A 100 6.63 24.75 -7.45
N ALA A 101 7.05 25.16 -6.24
CA ALA A 101 8.13 24.52 -5.50
C ALA A 101 7.78 23.12 -4.97
N SER A 102 6.48 22.75 -4.95
CA SER A 102 6.01 21.45 -4.48
C SER A 102 6.15 20.32 -5.51
N ILE A 103 6.53 20.63 -6.76
CA ILE A 103 6.73 19.63 -7.83
C ILE A 103 8.20 19.17 -7.90
N THR A 104 9.14 19.91 -7.29
CA THR A 104 10.58 19.60 -7.31
C THR A 104 11.13 19.01 -6.01
N GLY A 105 10.29 18.46 -5.13
CA GLY A 105 10.77 17.80 -3.89
C GLY A 105 11.61 18.71 -2.99
N GLY A 106 11.37 20.02 -3.06
CA GLY A 106 12.23 21.02 -2.44
C GLY A 106 11.44 22.23 -1.95
N ALA A 107 10.86 22.09 -0.75
CA ALA A 107 10.68 23.11 0.29
C ALA A 107 9.39 22.87 1.09
N GLY A 108 9.51 22.93 2.41
CA GLY A 108 8.40 23.28 3.28
C GLY A 108 7.63 22.10 3.87
N TRP A 109 8.20 21.55 4.94
CA TRP A 109 7.43 21.02 6.06
C TRP A 109 6.27 21.96 6.40
N GLY A 110 5.05 21.55 6.04
CA GLY A 110 3.86 22.35 6.28
C GLY A 110 2.60 21.60 5.88
N GLY A 111 2.07 20.80 6.82
CA GLY A 111 0.69 20.30 6.73
C GLY A 111 0.51 18.85 7.18
N GLY A 112 0.15 18.66 8.45
CA GLY A 112 -0.70 17.55 8.91
C GLY A 112 -0.05 16.17 9.01
N GLY A 113 0.87 15.99 9.96
CA GLY A 113 1.34 14.65 10.37
C GLY A 113 2.65 14.69 11.16
N GLY A 114 2.56 14.80 12.49
CA GLY A 114 3.65 14.47 13.44
C GLY A 114 4.93 15.33 13.46
N GLY A 115 5.15 16.25 12.51
CA GLY A 115 6.31 17.14 12.46
C GLY A 115 6.25 18.30 13.46
N GLY A 116 6.11 18.04 14.76
CA GLY A 116 6.19 19.08 15.81
C GLY A 116 7.52 19.83 15.80
N ARG A 117 7.54 21.06 16.34
CA ARG A 117 8.72 21.94 16.32
C ARG A 117 9.90 21.29 17.02
N CYS A 118 11.12 21.57 16.56
CA CYS A 118 12.33 21.04 17.17
C CYS A 118 12.54 21.49 18.63
N GLU A 119 11.81 22.53 19.05
CA GLU A 119 11.77 23.06 20.42
C GLU A 119 11.18 22.07 21.43
N ASP A 120 10.36 21.11 20.98
CA ASP A 120 9.67 20.15 21.84
C ASP A 120 10.51 18.89 22.15
N VAL A 121 11.69 18.76 21.55
CA VAL A 121 12.58 17.60 21.70
C VAL A 121 13.17 17.56 23.11
N ARG A 122 12.86 16.52 23.90
CA ARG A 122 13.33 16.38 25.29
C ARG A 122 14.60 15.54 25.42
N THR A 123 14.85 14.63 24.47
CA THR A 123 16.06 13.79 24.46
C THR A 123 16.76 13.88 23.10
N ARG A 124 18.10 13.94 23.10
CA ARG A 124 18.90 14.01 21.86
C ARG A 124 19.25 12.64 21.28
N HIS A 125 19.11 11.59 22.09
CA HIS A 125 19.34 10.21 21.68
C HIS A 125 18.13 9.36 22.07
N VAL A 126 17.71 8.48 21.17
CA VAL A 126 16.58 7.56 21.37
C VAL A 126 16.98 6.16 20.92
N GLY A 127 16.81 5.21 21.84
CA GLY A 127 16.91 3.77 21.54
C GLY A 127 15.54 3.12 21.40
N VAL A 128 15.25 2.50 20.26
CA VAL A 128 14.06 1.68 20.01
C VAL A 128 14.47 0.22 19.87
N LEU A 129 13.96 -0.62 20.78
CA LEU A 129 14.14 -2.07 20.70
C LEU A 129 12.88 -2.72 20.12
N VAL A 130 13.03 -3.38 18.97
CA VAL A 130 11.97 -4.19 18.36
C VAL A 130 11.87 -5.53 19.09
N LYS A 131 10.69 -5.84 19.62
CA LYS A 131 10.46 -7.03 20.45
C LYS A 131 9.80 -8.16 19.67
N GLY A 132 10.33 -9.37 19.87
CA GLY A 132 9.72 -10.60 19.37
C GLY A 132 10.02 -10.88 17.90
N TRP A 133 9.33 -11.86 17.34
CA TRP A 133 9.37 -12.12 15.91
C TRP A 133 8.53 -11.07 15.17
N THR A 134 9.05 -10.58 14.06
CA THR A 134 8.51 -9.42 13.34
C THR A 134 8.74 -9.54 11.83
N TRP A 135 7.81 -9.01 11.04
CA TRP A 135 7.90 -8.79 9.60
C TRP A 135 8.62 -7.49 9.23
N ILE A 136 8.99 -6.66 10.21
CA ILE A 136 9.77 -5.43 9.99
C ILE A 136 11.06 -5.80 9.25
N PRO A 137 11.31 -5.23 8.05
CA PRO A 137 12.48 -5.56 7.26
C PRO A 137 13.79 -5.26 7.99
N ASP A 138 14.81 -6.10 7.81
CA ASP A 138 16.14 -5.88 8.38
C ASP A 138 16.81 -4.61 7.84
N ALA A 139 16.36 -4.10 6.68
CA ALA A 139 16.79 -2.82 6.13
C ALA A 139 16.44 -1.60 7.03
N LEU A 140 15.55 -1.76 8.02
CA LEU A 140 15.25 -0.74 9.02
C LEU A 140 16.10 -0.88 10.30
N ASP A 141 16.94 -1.91 10.43
CA ASP A 141 17.86 -2.05 11.56
C ASP A 141 19.08 -1.14 11.32
N GLY A 142 19.32 -0.18 12.21
CA GLY A 142 20.40 0.77 12.01
C GLY A 142 20.42 1.96 12.95
N VAL A 143 21.39 2.84 12.67
CA VAL A 143 21.60 4.12 13.36
C VAL A 143 21.26 5.25 12.39
N TYR A 144 20.38 6.14 12.84
CA TYR A 144 19.83 7.22 12.03
C TYR A 144 20.16 8.58 12.64
N THR A 145 20.42 9.56 11.76
CA THR A 145 20.50 10.98 12.13
C THR A 145 19.22 11.65 11.68
N CYS A 146 18.32 11.90 12.63
CA CYS A 146 16.97 12.39 12.36
C CYS A 146 16.89 13.92 12.45
N ARG A 147 15.71 14.49 12.18
CA ARG A 147 15.54 15.94 12.29
C ARG A 147 15.74 16.39 13.73
N CYS A 148 15.96 17.69 13.90
CA CYS A 148 16.19 18.30 15.20
C CYS A 148 17.42 17.75 15.94
N GLY A 149 18.35 17.08 15.24
CA GLY A 149 19.55 16.48 15.83
C GLY A 149 19.27 15.29 16.74
N VAL A 150 18.15 14.59 16.54
CA VAL A 150 17.85 13.35 17.27
C VAL A 150 18.67 12.20 16.67
N SER A 151 19.56 11.61 17.46
CA SER A 151 20.21 10.34 17.15
C SER A 151 19.25 9.20 17.49
N CYS A 152 19.01 8.30 16.55
CA CYS A 152 18.07 7.21 16.70
C CYS A 152 18.79 5.88 16.45
N VAL A 153 18.68 4.95 17.40
CA VAL A 153 19.11 3.55 17.21
C VAL A 153 17.86 2.69 17.19
N TRP A 154 17.58 2.09 16.04
CA TRP A 154 16.49 1.15 15.87
C TRP A 154 17.10 -0.23 15.65
N SER A 155 16.83 -1.18 16.55
CA SER A 155 17.38 -2.52 16.37
C SER A 155 16.50 -3.61 16.98
N LYS A 156 16.63 -4.82 16.42
CA LYS A 156 16.15 -6.08 17.02
C LYS A 156 17.13 -6.60 18.09
N SER A 157 18.35 -6.09 18.12
CA SER A 157 19.39 -6.51 19.08
C SER A 157 19.31 -5.75 20.39
N ALA A 158 19.02 -6.45 21.48
CA ALA A 158 19.07 -5.88 22.83
C ALA A 158 20.47 -5.41 23.25
N ALA A 159 21.54 -5.93 22.64
CA ALA A 159 22.89 -5.48 22.89
C ALA A 159 23.19 -4.13 22.22
N ALA A 160 22.56 -3.85 21.06
CA ALA A 160 22.69 -2.57 20.38
C ALA A 160 21.88 -1.45 21.06
N VAL A 161 20.79 -1.83 21.74
CA VAL A 161 19.90 -0.91 22.45
C VAL A 161 19.71 -1.38 23.90
N ASP A 162 20.82 -1.47 24.64
CA ASP A 162 20.74 -1.72 26.07
C ASP A 162 20.03 -0.52 26.73
N ARG A 163 19.02 -0.80 27.55
CA ARG A 163 18.12 0.21 28.16
C ARG A 163 17.37 1.11 27.15
N PRO A 164 16.45 0.55 26.33
CA PRO A 164 15.73 1.30 25.31
C PRO A 164 14.80 2.38 25.88
N ASP A 165 14.53 3.43 25.12
CA ASP A 165 13.52 4.45 25.40
C ASP A 165 12.12 3.99 25.01
N ALA A 166 12.03 3.10 24.02
CA ALA A 166 10.79 2.51 23.56
C ALA A 166 10.95 1.01 23.23
N LEU A 167 9.92 0.23 23.54
CA LEU A 167 9.74 -1.13 23.08
C LEU A 167 8.68 -1.14 21.98
N LEU A 168 9.05 -1.63 20.80
CA LEU A 168 8.12 -1.79 19.69
C LEU A 168 7.61 -3.22 19.63
N PHE A 169 6.29 -3.35 19.67
CA PHE A 169 5.56 -4.61 19.50
C PHE A 169 4.86 -4.58 18.14
N GLU A 170 5.12 -5.58 17.29
CA GLU A 170 4.41 -5.74 16.02
C GLU A 170 3.44 -6.93 16.14
N GLY A 171 2.15 -6.70 15.85
CA GLY A 171 1.11 -7.74 15.86
C GLY A 171 0.81 -8.35 17.24
N ALA A 172 1.59 -8.02 18.26
CA ALA A 172 1.38 -8.40 19.65
C ALA A 172 0.97 -7.17 20.48
N THR A 173 -0.10 -7.30 21.26
CA THR A 173 -0.55 -6.24 22.15
C THR A 173 0.50 -5.95 23.22
N PRO A 174 0.87 -4.68 23.47
CA PRO A 174 1.80 -4.33 24.53
C PRO A 174 1.21 -4.61 25.93
N PRO A 175 2.05 -4.72 26.99
CA PRO A 175 1.57 -4.89 28.35
C PRO A 175 0.59 -3.77 28.76
N PRO A 176 -0.49 -4.06 29.50
CA PRO A 176 -1.54 -3.09 29.81
C PRO A 176 -1.08 -1.96 30.74
N GLN A 177 -0.05 -2.19 31.55
CA GLN A 177 0.48 -1.22 32.52
C GLN A 177 1.95 -0.90 32.24
N ARG A 178 2.34 0.36 32.47
CA ARG A 178 3.72 0.83 32.42
C ARG A 178 4.03 1.66 33.66
N MET A 179 5.16 1.38 34.31
CA MET A 179 5.70 2.20 35.39
C MET A 179 6.64 3.28 34.85
N LYS A 180 6.75 4.41 35.55
CA LYS A 180 7.74 5.46 35.22
C LYS A 180 9.16 4.89 35.25
N GLY A 181 9.99 5.28 34.29
CA GLY A 181 11.34 4.75 34.11
C GLY A 181 11.42 3.50 33.22
N LEU A 182 10.28 2.89 32.87
CA LEU A 182 10.21 1.85 31.85
C LEU A 182 10.07 2.45 30.45
N PRO A 183 10.53 1.76 29.39
CA PRO A 183 10.41 2.23 28.02
C PRO A 183 8.95 2.45 27.61
N LEU A 184 8.71 3.43 26.72
CA LEU A 184 7.40 3.62 26.09
C LEU A 184 6.97 2.37 25.32
N ARG A 185 5.68 2.05 25.37
CA ARG A 185 5.07 0.96 24.61
C ARG A 185 4.66 1.49 23.25
N VAL A 186 5.32 1.02 22.21
CA VAL A 186 4.98 1.33 20.82
C VAL A 186 4.28 0.11 20.24
N TYR A 187 3.08 0.29 19.73
CA TYR A 187 2.32 -0.78 19.12
C TYR A 187 2.13 -0.52 17.63
N LEU A 188 2.65 -1.43 16.80
CA LEU A 188 2.54 -1.39 15.35
C LEU A 188 1.60 -2.49 14.87
N ASP A 189 0.57 -2.10 14.13
CA ASP A 189 -0.31 -3.03 13.45
C ASP A 189 -0.94 -2.39 12.22
N LEU A 190 -0.84 -3.07 11.09
CA LEU A 190 -1.30 -2.57 9.80
C LEU A 190 -2.55 -3.31 9.30
N GLU A 191 -3.07 -4.29 10.03
CA GLU A 191 -4.26 -5.05 9.60
C GLU A 191 -5.51 -4.17 9.58
N ALA A 192 -6.35 -4.35 8.55
CA ALA A 192 -7.54 -3.52 8.31
C ALA A 192 -8.50 -3.41 9.50
N ALA A 193 -8.60 -4.47 10.31
CA ALA A 193 -9.51 -4.53 11.46
C ALA A 193 -8.91 -3.96 12.76
N ARG A 194 -7.60 -3.67 12.79
CA ARG A 194 -6.92 -3.31 14.03
C ARG A 194 -7.11 -1.83 14.36
N LYS A 195 -7.20 -1.56 15.66
CA LYS A 195 -7.34 -0.22 16.25
C LYS A 195 -6.39 -0.10 17.45
N PRO A 196 -6.09 1.13 17.90
CA PRO A 196 -5.44 1.38 19.19
C PRO A 196 -6.11 0.55 20.29
N THR A 197 -5.30 -0.10 21.12
CA THR A 197 -5.80 -0.91 22.24
C THR A 197 -6.04 -0.07 23.49
N GLY A 198 -5.44 1.13 23.55
CA GLY A 198 -5.41 1.98 24.73
C GLY A 198 -4.34 1.57 25.74
N PHE A 199 -3.60 0.48 25.48
CA PHE A 199 -2.46 0.06 26.29
C PHE A 199 -1.14 0.55 25.74
N GLU A 200 -1.05 0.97 24.49
CA GLU A 200 0.15 1.59 23.95
C GLU A 200 0.32 3.03 24.42
N ASP A 201 1.57 3.47 24.54
CA ASP A 201 1.85 4.89 24.63
C ASP A 201 1.79 5.50 23.21
N ILE A 202 2.31 4.81 22.18
CA ILE A 202 2.31 5.27 20.78
C ILE A 202 1.71 4.17 19.89
N PHE A 203 0.72 4.53 19.07
CA PHE A 203 0.15 3.64 18.05
C PHE A 203 0.69 3.97 16.65
N ILE A 204 1.21 2.94 15.97
CA ILE A 204 1.65 3.01 14.58
C ILE A 204 0.64 2.23 13.73
N GLY A 205 -0.09 2.94 12.87
CA GLY A 205 -1.08 2.38 11.96
C GLY A 205 -0.98 3.02 10.57
N TYR A 206 -1.92 2.69 9.68
CA TYR A 206 -1.90 3.20 8.29
C TYR A 206 -2.76 4.45 8.07
N HIS A 207 -3.53 4.89 9.08
CA HIS A 207 -4.32 6.11 8.96
C HIS A 207 -3.45 7.34 9.25
N ALA A 208 -3.73 8.44 8.55
CA ALA A 208 -3.04 9.72 8.78
C ALA A 208 -3.25 10.30 10.18
N LYS A 209 -4.30 9.85 10.90
CA LYS A 209 -4.62 10.28 12.27
C LYS A 209 -3.91 9.49 13.36
N ASP A 210 -3.26 8.38 13.02
CA ASP A 210 -2.52 7.56 13.98
C ASP A 210 -1.26 8.33 14.43
N ASP A 211 -0.71 8.01 15.62
CA ASP A 211 0.44 8.76 16.15
C ASP A 211 1.62 8.79 15.17
N VAL A 212 1.82 7.66 14.47
CA VAL A 212 2.80 7.51 13.39
C VAL A 212 2.16 6.71 12.25
N GLN A 213 1.97 7.34 11.09
CA GLN A 213 1.40 6.66 9.92
C GLN A 213 2.45 5.82 9.15
N VAL A 214 2.19 4.55 8.87
CA VAL A 214 3.02 3.71 7.98
C VAL A 214 2.19 3.23 6.80
N THR A 215 2.78 3.28 5.60
CA THR A 215 2.16 2.73 4.40
C THR A 215 2.80 1.39 4.03
N TYR A 216 2.04 0.51 3.38
CA TYR A 216 2.58 -0.73 2.83
C TYR A 216 3.57 -0.52 1.68
N ALA A 217 3.70 0.72 1.19
CA ALA A 217 4.62 1.06 0.12
C ALA A 217 6.07 1.20 0.59
N GLY A 218 6.32 1.37 1.90
CA GLY A 218 7.65 1.67 2.44
C GLY A 218 8.72 0.69 1.95
N LYS A 219 8.49 -0.62 2.14
CA LYS A 219 9.40 -1.65 1.64
C LYS A 219 9.63 -1.53 0.13
N SER A 220 8.55 -1.42 -0.66
CA SER A 220 8.66 -1.26 -2.12
C SER A 220 9.51 -0.04 -2.47
N PHE A 221 9.38 1.10 -1.80
CA PHE A 221 10.20 2.25 -2.16
C PHE A 221 11.70 2.07 -1.89
N HIS A 222 12.08 1.30 -0.88
CA HIS A 222 13.49 1.00 -0.56
C HIS A 222 14.10 -0.08 -1.45
N THR A 223 13.36 -1.16 -1.67
CA THR A 223 13.89 -2.35 -2.33
C THR A 223 13.54 -2.41 -3.81
N SER A 224 12.65 -1.53 -4.28
CA SER A 224 12.16 -1.61 -5.65
C SER A 224 13.26 -1.38 -6.64
N ARG A 225 13.36 -2.35 -7.53
CA ARG A 225 14.38 -2.45 -8.55
C ARG A 225 13.66 -2.60 -9.88
N SER A 226 13.41 -1.47 -10.53
CA SER A 226 12.65 -1.42 -11.79
C SER A 226 13.37 -2.04 -13.00
N TYR A 227 14.54 -2.65 -12.82
CA TYR A 227 15.28 -3.32 -13.90
C TYR A 227 14.62 -4.64 -14.37
N HIS A 228 13.65 -5.15 -13.62
CA HIS A 228 12.87 -6.34 -13.99
C HIS A 228 11.58 -6.03 -14.76
N VAL A 229 11.35 -4.77 -15.15
CA VAL A 229 10.19 -4.41 -15.97
C VAL A 229 10.41 -4.93 -17.39
N SER A 230 9.59 -5.91 -17.80
CA SER A 230 9.64 -6.46 -19.16
C SER A 230 9.33 -5.38 -20.20
N THR A 231 10.14 -5.34 -21.26
CA THR A 231 9.87 -4.52 -22.45
C THR A 231 8.77 -5.11 -23.33
N GLU A 232 8.40 -6.38 -23.11
CA GLU A 232 7.35 -7.07 -23.85
C GLU A 232 6.19 -7.47 -22.93
N LYS A 233 4.98 -7.17 -23.39
CA LYS A 233 3.71 -7.48 -22.73
C LYS A 233 2.94 -8.55 -23.50
N ARG A 234 2.19 -9.36 -22.76
CA ARG A 234 1.30 -10.38 -23.33
C ARG A 234 0.03 -9.80 -23.93
N ASN A 235 -0.53 -10.53 -24.89
CA ASN A 235 -1.85 -10.28 -25.47
C ASN A 235 -2.85 -11.43 -25.24
N ASP A 236 -2.36 -12.64 -24.99
CA ASP A 236 -3.18 -13.84 -24.76
C ASP A 236 -3.76 -13.88 -23.34
N ALA A 237 -3.01 -13.39 -22.35
CA ALA A 237 -3.46 -13.16 -20.98
C ALA A 237 -3.14 -11.72 -20.57
N LEU A 238 -4.18 -10.90 -20.39
CA LEU A 238 -4.03 -9.47 -20.12
C LEU A 238 -3.73 -9.18 -18.65
N ILE A 239 -4.24 -10.03 -17.75
CA ILE A 239 -4.25 -9.80 -16.31
C ILE A 239 -3.46 -10.88 -15.58
N TYR A 240 -2.55 -10.46 -14.70
CA TYR A 240 -1.99 -11.28 -13.65
C TYR A 240 -2.82 -11.15 -12.37
N TRP A 241 -3.15 -12.27 -11.73
CA TRP A 241 -3.66 -12.29 -10.37
C TRP A 241 -2.98 -13.39 -9.54
N SER A 242 -2.78 -13.12 -8.25
CA SER A 242 -2.30 -14.12 -7.32
C SER A 242 -2.84 -13.83 -5.93
N SER A 243 -3.54 -14.79 -5.35
CA SER A 243 -3.99 -14.73 -3.97
C SER A 243 -4.02 -16.11 -3.35
N SER A 244 -3.56 -16.21 -2.10
CA SER A 244 -3.53 -17.47 -1.35
C SER A 244 -4.38 -17.45 -0.07
N ARG A 245 -4.91 -16.29 0.31
CA ARG A 245 -5.88 -16.13 1.40
C ARG A 245 -7.27 -16.02 0.79
N CYS A 246 -8.02 -17.11 0.64
CA CYS A 246 -9.30 -17.08 -0.09
C CYS A 246 -10.42 -16.52 0.79
N LEU A 247 -11.07 -15.45 0.34
CA LEU A 247 -12.11 -14.73 1.08
C LEU A 247 -13.39 -14.69 0.22
N PRO A 248 -14.52 -15.24 0.68
CA PRO A 248 -15.69 -15.49 -0.18
C PRO A 248 -16.13 -14.29 -1.04
N HIS A 249 -16.22 -13.10 -0.45
CA HIS A 249 -16.64 -11.91 -1.19
C HIS A 249 -15.58 -11.46 -2.22
N ARG A 250 -14.32 -11.33 -1.78
CA ARG A 250 -13.22 -10.90 -2.63
C ARG A 250 -13.04 -11.83 -3.83
N ASP A 251 -13.10 -13.13 -3.57
CA ASP A 251 -12.94 -14.19 -4.56
C ASP A 251 -14.13 -14.24 -5.51
N LYS A 252 -15.35 -13.92 -5.04
CA LYS A 252 -16.52 -13.74 -5.92
C LYS A 252 -16.31 -12.57 -6.89
N VAL A 253 -15.88 -11.40 -6.40
CA VAL A 253 -15.62 -10.24 -7.26
C VAL A 253 -14.52 -10.55 -8.28
N ALA A 254 -13.42 -11.16 -7.84
CA ALA A 254 -12.35 -11.62 -8.73
C ALA A 254 -12.86 -12.62 -9.77
N LYS A 255 -13.62 -13.65 -9.37
CA LYS A 255 -14.19 -14.64 -10.30
C LYS A 255 -15.10 -14.00 -11.34
N ASP A 256 -16.05 -13.18 -10.89
CA ASP A 256 -17.04 -12.53 -11.75
C ASP A 256 -16.33 -11.62 -12.77
N PHE A 257 -15.34 -10.83 -12.34
CA PHE A 257 -14.56 -9.96 -13.21
C PHE A 257 -13.63 -10.74 -14.16
N LEU A 258 -12.81 -11.65 -13.63
CA LEU A 258 -11.83 -12.41 -14.40
C LEU A 258 -12.49 -13.33 -15.44
N SER A 259 -13.72 -13.78 -15.23
CA SER A 259 -14.49 -14.51 -16.26
C SER A 259 -14.74 -13.70 -17.55
N LEU A 260 -14.61 -12.37 -17.50
CA LEU A 260 -14.88 -11.46 -18.61
C LEU A 260 -13.61 -11.08 -19.39
N VAL A 261 -12.41 -11.44 -18.90
CA VAL A 261 -11.12 -10.97 -19.42
C VAL A 261 -10.08 -12.09 -19.44
N PRO A 262 -9.20 -12.17 -20.46
CA PRO A 262 -8.12 -13.16 -20.48
C PRO A 262 -7.14 -12.93 -19.33
N HIS A 263 -6.82 -13.97 -18.56
CA HIS A 263 -6.04 -13.83 -17.33
C HIS A 263 -5.31 -15.11 -16.93
N HIS A 264 -4.27 -14.94 -16.12
CA HIS A 264 -3.65 -16.00 -15.34
C HIS A 264 -3.77 -15.71 -13.85
N SER A 265 -4.07 -16.76 -13.09
CA SER A 265 -4.26 -16.76 -11.64
C SER A 265 -3.34 -17.80 -11.01
N PHE A 266 -2.29 -17.33 -10.33
CA PHE A 266 -1.19 -18.16 -9.82
C PHE A 266 -1.39 -18.61 -8.37
N GLY A 267 -2.13 -17.84 -7.57
CA GLY A 267 -2.31 -18.15 -6.14
C GLY A 267 -3.16 -19.40 -5.90
N LYS A 268 -3.36 -19.78 -4.63
CA LYS A 268 -4.25 -20.90 -4.27
C LYS A 268 -5.72 -20.63 -4.68
N CYS A 269 -6.12 -19.37 -4.73
CA CYS A 269 -7.49 -18.98 -5.02
C CYS A 269 -7.72 -18.80 -6.53
N LEU A 270 -8.79 -19.41 -7.06
CA LEU A 270 -9.13 -19.45 -8.50
C LEU A 270 -7.92 -19.75 -9.40
N ASN A 271 -7.05 -20.67 -8.99
CA ASN A 271 -5.87 -21.01 -9.77
C ASN A 271 -6.26 -21.53 -11.17
N ASN A 272 -5.53 -21.12 -12.21
CA ASN A 272 -5.74 -21.62 -13.58
C ASN A 272 -4.44 -21.87 -14.35
N VAL A 273 -3.29 -21.91 -13.66
CA VAL A 273 -1.96 -22.13 -14.24
C VAL A 273 -1.16 -23.17 -13.44
N ASP A 274 -1.84 -24.11 -12.79
CA ASP A 274 -1.22 -25.20 -12.01
C ASP A 274 -0.33 -24.76 -10.84
N GLY A 275 -0.70 -23.66 -10.18
CA GLY A 275 -0.14 -23.24 -8.89
C GLY A 275 0.82 -22.03 -8.93
N PRO A 276 1.34 -21.62 -7.75
CA PRO A 276 2.14 -20.41 -7.62
C PRO A 276 3.52 -20.51 -8.27
N ASP A 277 4.09 -21.72 -8.31
CA ASP A 277 5.43 -21.95 -8.85
C ASP A 277 5.45 -22.02 -10.39
N MET A 278 4.29 -22.03 -11.06
CA MET A 278 4.24 -22.01 -12.54
C MET A 278 4.88 -20.75 -13.12
N ALA A 279 4.92 -19.65 -12.36
CA ALA A 279 5.63 -18.44 -12.77
C ALA A 279 7.12 -18.71 -13.07
N LEU A 280 7.75 -19.67 -12.38
CA LEU A 280 9.13 -20.09 -12.61
C LEU A 280 9.33 -20.69 -14.00
N SER A 281 8.41 -21.57 -14.40
CA SER A 281 8.45 -22.25 -15.69
C SER A 281 8.05 -21.32 -16.83
N MET A 282 7.08 -20.43 -16.61
CA MET A 282 6.63 -19.48 -17.63
C MET A 282 7.64 -18.35 -17.88
N TYR A 283 8.40 -17.96 -16.85
CA TYR A 283 9.34 -16.85 -16.91
C TYR A 283 10.69 -17.24 -16.30
N PRO A 284 11.44 -18.17 -16.92
CA PRO A 284 12.73 -18.62 -16.39
C PRO A 284 13.76 -17.47 -16.31
N VAL A 285 13.61 -16.44 -17.15
CA VAL A 285 14.42 -15.20 -17.09
C VAL A 285 14.29 -14.47 -15.75
N CYS A 286 13.18 -14.66 -15.06
CA CYS A 286 12.93 -14.04 -13.77
C CYS A 286 13.68 -14.75 -12.64
N SER A 287 14.10 -16.00 -12.82
CA SER A 287 14.80 -16.80 -11.80
C SER A 287 16.09 -16.11 -11.36
N THR A 288 16.34 -16.04 -10.06
CA THR A 288 17.60 -15.55 -9.50
C THR A 288 18.61 -16.71 -9.54
N ASN A 289 19.86 -16.42 -9.90
CA ASN A 289 20.93 -17.42 -9.98
C ASN A 289 21.46 -17.86 -8.60
N ASP A 290 20.64 -17.81 -7.56
CA ASP A 290 21.05 -18.26 -6.24
C ASP A 290 20.95 -19.80 -6.17
N ASN A 291 21.97 -20.45 -5.61
CA ASN A 291 22.05 -21.91 -5.43
C ASN A 291 20.96 -22.51 -4.50
N GLY A 292 19.94 -21.72 -4.14
CA GLY A 292 18.79 -22.13 -3.35
C GLY A 292 17.64 -22.68 -4.21
N LYS A 293 16.63 -23.27 -3.56
CA LYS A 293 15.38 -23.62 -4.25
C LYS A 293 14.63 -22.31 -4.57
N PRO A 294 14.30 -22.02 -5.83
CA PRO A 294 13.56 -20.81 -6.18
C PRO A 294 12.17 -20.85 -5.57
N HIS A 295 11.70 -19.73 -5.04
CA HIS A 295 10.34 -19.57 -4.51
C HIS A 295 9.53 -18.60 -5.36
N TRP A 296 8.21 -18.78 -5.41
CA TRP A 296 7.33 -17.90 -6.20
C TRP A 296 7.46 -16.40 -5.86
N TRP A 297 7.80 -16.05 -4.61
CA TRP A 297 7.94 -14.65 -4.19
C TRP A 297 9.22 -13.99 -4.71
N ASP A 298 10.24 -14.78 -5.07
CA ASP A 298 11.52 -14.27 -5.59
C ASP A 298 11.37 -13.66 -6.99
N HIS A 299 10.30 -14.04 -7.70
CA HIS A 299 10.08 -13.68 -9.11
C HIS A 299 8.74 -12.99 -9.36
N LEU A 300 7.95 -12.77 -8.30
CA LEU A 300 6.61 -12.21 -8.37
C LEU A 300 6.56 -10.94 -9.22
N HIS A 301 7.42 -9.96 -8.92
CA HIS A 301 7.47 -8.68 -9.64
C HIS A 301 7.86 -8.85 -11.11
N CYS A 302 8.80 -9.74 -11.41
CA CYS A 302 9.22 -10.00 -12.78
C CYS A 302 8.12 -10.72 -13.58
N ALA A 303 7.46 -11.75 -13.02
CA ALA A 303 6.33 -12.41 -13.66
C ALA A 303 5.18 -11.43 -13.92
N MET A 304 4.83 -10.58 -12.95
CA MET A 304 3.83 -9.53 -13.08
C MET A 304 4.17 -8.55 -14.22
N SER A 305 5.46 -8.30 -14.49
CA SER A 305 5.92 -7.32 -15.48
C SER A 305 5.62 -7.72 -16.93
N HIS A 306 5.36 -9.00 -17.20
CA HIS A 306 4.96 -9.47 -18.53
C HIS A 306 3.47 -9.23 -18.84
N TYR A 307 2.66 -8.88 -17.84
CA TYR A 307 1.24 -8.60 -18.04
C TYR A 307 1.01 -7.11 -18.22
N LYS A 308 -0.05 -6.75 -18.96
CA LYS A 308 -0.47 -5.35 -19.08
C LYS A 308 -1.03 -4.88 -17.75
N PHE A 309 -1.86 -5.70 -17.13
CA PHE A 309 -2.55 -5.37 -15.90
C PHE A 309 -2.29 -6.39 -14.79
N VAL A 310 -2.45 -5.91 -13.56
CA VAL A 310 -2.51 -6.76 -12.36
C VAL A 310 -3.83 -6.47 -11.67
N LEU A 311 -4.56 -7.52 -11.27
CA LEU A 311 -5.74 -7.34 -10.42
C LEU A 311 -5.28 -7.10 -8.97
N ALA A 312 -5.36 -5.86 -8.52
CA ALA A 312 -5.01 -5.44 -7.16
C ALA A 312 -6.28 -5.27 -6.32
N ILE A 313 -6.82 -6.40 -5.84
CA ILE A 313 -8.01 -6.41 -4.97
C ILE A 313 -7.62 -6.61 -3.51
N GLU A 314 -8.02 -5.66 -2.66
CA GLU A 314 -7.78 -5.73 -1.24
C GLU A 314 -8.66 -6.79 -0.57
N ASN A 315 -8.20 -7.28 0.59
CA ASN A 315 -9.00 -8.19 1.40
C ASN A 315 -10.27 -7.52 1.92
N THR A 316 -10.25 -6.20 2.08
CA THR A 316 -11.37 -5.39 2.59
C THR A 316 -11.25 -3.96 2.05
N LYS A 317 -12.39 -3.33 1.79
CA LYS A 317 -12.47 -1.92 1.40
C LYS A 317 -12.55 -1.07 2.66
N THR A 318 -11.41 -0.56 3.08
CA THR A 318 -11.30 0.31 4.24
C THR A 318 -10.55 1.59 3.83
N GLU A 319 -10.98 2.73 4.34
CA GLU A 319 -10.27 4.00 4.16
C GLU A 319 -8.79 3.84 4.51
N SER A 320 -7.91 4.36 3.67
CA SER A 320 -6.45 4.33 3.81
C SER A 320 -5.80 2.94 3.80
N TYR A 321 -6.56 1.85 3.69
CA TYR A 321 -6.03 0.49 3.61
C TYR A 321 -5.58 0.15 2.18
N VAL A 322 -4.41 0.69 1.82
CA VAL A 322 -3.74 0.47 0.53
C VAL A 322 -2.49 -0.37 0.77
N THR A 323 -2.50 -1.62 0.28
CA THR A 323 -1.48 -2.62 0.62
C THR A 323 -0.45 -2.85 -0.48
N GLU A 324 0.47 -3.78 -0.26
CA GLU A 324 1.52 -4.18 -1.19
C GLU A 324 0.98 -4.58 -2.57
N LYS A 325 -0.26 -5.09 -2.65
CA LYS A 325 -0.88 -5.58 -3.90
C LYS A 325 -0.89 -4.51 -4.99
N LEU A 326 -1.22 -3.26 -4.64
CA LEU A 326 -1.21 -2.15 -5.57
C LEU A 326 0.23 -1.76 -5.91
N PHE A 327 1.10 -1.64 -4.91
CA PHE A 327 2.47 -1.17 -5.11
C PHE A 327 3.32 -2.17 -5.91
N TYR A 328 3.14 -3.47 -5.73
CA TYR A 328 3.79 -4.51 -6.52
C TYR A 328 3.44 -4.42 -7.99
N ALA A 329 2.18 -4.10 -8.32
CA ALA A 329 1.77 -3.88 -9.70
C ALA A 329 2.43 -2.64 -10.32
N LEU A 330 2.42 -1.51 -9.59
CA LEU A 330 3.13 -0.31 -10.01
C LEU A 330 4.64 -0.55 -10.19
N GLU A 331 5.26 -1.28 -9.27
CA GLU A 331 6.67 -1.63 -9.31
C GLU A 331 7.01 -2.52 -10.52
N ALA A 332 6.19 -3.53 -10.79
CA ALA A 332 6.37 -4.44 -11.92
C ALA A 332 6.18 -3.76 -13.29
N GLY A 333 5.80 -2.48 -13.33
CA GLY A 333 5.51 -1.79 -14.58
C GLY A 333 4.24 -2.30 -15.25
N SER A 334 3.29 -2.78 -14.45
CA SER A 334 1.95 -3.18 -14.90
C SER A 334 0.92 -2.19 -14.34
N VAL A 335 -0.20 -2.03 -15.02
CA VAL A 335 -1.25 -1.10 -14.58
C VAL A 335 -2.17 -1.82 -13.57
N PRO A 336 -2.29 -1.35 -12.32
CA PRO A 336 -3.16 -1.97 -11.34
C PRO A 336 -4.64 -1.74 -11.69
N ILE A 337 -5.45 -2.80 -11.66
CA ILE A 337 -6.91 -2.72 -11.61
C ILE A 337 -7.29 -2.83 -10.14
N TYR A 338 -7.69 -1.72 -9.54
CA TYR A 338 -7.74 -1.60 -8.08
C TYR A 338 -9.17 -1.70 -7.52
N PHE A 339 -9.31 -2.53 -6.49
CA PHE A 339 -10.52 -2.63 -5.65
C PHE A 339 -10.09 -2.51 -4.18
N GLY A 340 -10.29 -1.35 -3.57
CA GLY A 340 -9.86 -1.11 -2.20
C GLY A 340 -10.25 0.27 -1.68
N ALA A 341 -9.32 0.93 -0.99
CA ALA A 341 -9.56 2.17 -0.27
C ALA A 341 -10.20 3.28 -1.16
N PRO A 342 -11.28 3.94 -0.70
CA PRO A 342 -11.94 5.01 -1.46
C PRO A 342 -11.04 6.24 -1.67
N ASN A 343 -10.09 6.48 -0.77
CA ASN A 343 -9.13 7.58 -0.82
C ASN A 343 -7.74 7.13 -1.32
N VAL A 344 -7.67 6.08 -2.14
CA VAL A 344 -6.40 5.52 -2.68
C VAL A 344 -5.49 6.59 -3.29
N TRP A 345 -6.07 7.62 -3.92
CA TRP A 345 -5.35 8.71 -4.59
C TRP A 345 -4.51 9.60 -3.66
N ASP A 346 -4.68 9.50 -2.34
CA ASP A 346 -3.79 10.13 -1.37
C ASP A 346 -2.40 9.44 -1.30
N PHE A 347 -2.35 8.17 -1.71
CA PHE A 347 -1.19 7.29 -1.53
C PHE A 347 -0.42 7.00 -2.80
N ILE A 348 -1.03 7.23 -3.97
CA ILE A 348 -0.53 6.77 -5.27
C ILE A 348 -0.36 7.94 -6.24
N PRO A 349 0.44 7.76 -7.31
CA PRO A 349 0.52 8.79 -8.32
C PRO A 349 -0.82 9.00 -9.04
N PRO A 350 -1.13 10.22 -9.48
CA PRO A 350 -2.33 10.51 -10.23
C PRO A 350 -2.35 9.68 -11.53
N ASN A 351 -3.55 9.25 -11.93
CA ASN A 351 -3.78 8.46 -13.14
C ASN A 351 -2.85 7.23 -13.29
N SER A 352 -2.52 6.54 -12.20
CA SER A 352 -1.61 5.39 -12.20
C SER A 352 -2.31 4.03 -12.09
N ILE A 353 -3.65 4.04 -11.91
CA ILE A 353 -4.47 2.84 -11.73
C ILE A 353 -5.77 2.92 -12.54
N ILE A 354 -6.34 1.76 -12.84
CA ILE A 354 -7.76 1.63 -13.20
C ILE A 354 -8.54 1.46 -11.89
N ASP A 355 -9.12 2.55 -11.40
CA ASP A 355 -9.97 2.56 -10.20
C ASP A 355 -11.34 1.94 -10.53
N ALA A 356 -11.55 0.71 -10.07
CA ALA A 356 -12.77 -0.04 -10.37
C ALA A 356 -14.05 0.62 -9.83
N SER A 357 -13.94 1.51 -8.83
CA SER A 357 -15.09 2.23 -8.27
C SER A 357 -15.70 3.25 -9.24
N LYS A 358 -15.01 3.56 -10.35
CA LYS A 358 -15.48 4.48 -11.39
C LYS A 358 -16.41 3.85 -12.43
N PHE A 359 -16.63 2.54 -12.37
CA PHE A 359 -17.42 1.80 -13.34
C PHE A 359 -18.74 1.35 -12.72
N SER A 360 -19.82 1.45 -13.48
CA SER A 360 -21.17 1.03 -13.06
C SER A 360 -21.31 -0.49 -12.97
N SER A 361 -20.45 -1.26 -13.65
CA SER A 361 -20.47 -2.72 -13.63
C SER A 361 -19.10 -3.35 -13.97
N LEU A 362 -18.92 -4.63 -13.60
CA LEU A 362 -17.74 -5.41 -13.99
C LEU A 362 -17.63 -5.61 -15.50
N ARG A 363 -18.76 -5.60 -16.24
CA ARG A 363 -18.75 -5.68 -17.71
C ARG A 363 -18.21 -4.41 -18.33
N GLU A 364 -18.61 -3.26 -17.80
CA GLU A 364 -18.08 -1.97 -18.23
C GLU A 364 -16.58 -1.87 -17.95
N LEU A 365 -16.15 -2.24 -16.73
CA LEU A 365 -14.73 -2.33 -16.38
C LEU A 365 -13.97 -3.29 -17.31
N ALA A 366 -14.50 -4.48 -17.60
CA ALA A 366 -13.87 -5.44 -18.51
C ALA A 366 -13.75 -4.90 -19.94
N SER A 367 -14.77 -4.21 -20.45
CA SER A 367 -14.74 -3.54 -21.75
C SER A 367 -13.68 -2.45 -21.79
N TYR A 368 -13.58 -1.64 -20.73
CA TYR A 368 -12.53 -0.62 -20.60
C TYR A 368 -11.13 -1.21 -20.57
N VAL A 369 -10.89 -2.25 -19.77
CA VAL A 369 -9.60 -2.94 -19.69
C VAL A 369 -9.17 -3.51 -21.04
N LYS A 370 -10.10 -4.13 -21.79
CA LYS A 370 -9.83 -4.62 -23.15
C LYS A 370 -9.53 -3.48 -24.13
N ALA A 371 -10.26 -2.37 -24.04
CA ALA A 371 -10.03 -1.20 -24.87
C ALA A 371 -8.65 -0.59 -24.63
N VAL A 372 -8.23 -0.44 -23.37
CA VAL A 372 -6.88 0.02 -23.01
C VAL A 372 -5.81 -1.00 -23.41
N ALA A 373 -6.06 -2.31 -23.28
CA ALA A 373 -5.12 -3.33 -23.76
C ALA A 373 -4.84 -3.27 -25.26
N ASN A 374 -5.82 -2.83 -26.05
CA ASN A 374 -5.71 -2.67 -27.51
C ASN A 374 -5.35 -1.24 -27.91
N ASP A 375 -4.71 -0.51 -27.00
CA ASP A 375 -4.42 0.89 -27.19
C ASP A 375 -3.06 1.23 -26.52
N PRO A 376 -1.95 1.30 -27.28
CA PRO A 376 -0.62 1.52 -26.73
C PRO A 376 -0.48 2.85 -26.00
N VAL A 377 -1.03 3.94 -26.54
CA VAL A 377 -0.89 5.28 -25.96
C VAL A 377 -1.77 5.41 -24.71
N ALA A 378 -3.00 4.89 -24.69
CA ALA A 378 -3.86 4.96 -23.50
C ALA A 378 -3.28 4.09 -22.38
N TYR A 379 -2.71 2.94 -22.71
CA TYR A 379 -1.97 2.13 -21.75
C TYR A 379 -0.75 2.89 -21.19
N ALA A 380 0.07 3.46 -22.07
CA ALA A 380 1.27 4.21 -21.70
C ALA A 380 0.97 5.45 -20.82
N GLU A 381 -0.20 6.07 -20.96
CA GLU A 381 -0.58 7.22 -20.13
C GLU A 381 -0.65 6.88 -18.63
N TYR A 382 -0.97 5.62 -18.27
CA TYR A 382 -0.90 5.15 -16.87
C TYR A 382 0.52 5.12 -16.30
N HIS A 383 1.54 5.27 -17.15
CA HIS A 383 2.94 5.36 -16.75
C HIS A 383 3.47 6.81 -16.75
N ALA A 384 2.64 7.80 -17.07
CA ALA A 384 3.08 9.21 -17.11
C ALA A 384 3.73 9.67 -15.81
N TRP A 385 3.25 9.19 -14.67
CA TRP A 385 3.76 9.54 -13.34
C TRP A 385 5.23 9.18 -13.07
N ARG A 386 5.79 8.21 -13.79
CA ARG A 386 7.22 7.87 -13.68
C ARG A 386 8.03 8.40 -14.86
N ARG A 387 7.37 8.67 -15.99
CA ARG A 387 8.00 9.22 -17.20
C ARG A 387 8.19 10.74 -17.12
N CYS A 388 7.33 11.44 -16.37
CA CYS A 388 7.30 12.90 -16.31
C CYS A 388 7.75 13.50 -14.96
N GLY A 389 8.35 12.68 -14.09
CA GLY A 389 8.67 13.01 -12.70
C GLY A 389 7.55 12.62 -11.74
N THR A 390 7.83 12.48 -10.43
CA THR A 390 6.83 12.10 -9.43
C THR A 390 5.72 13.14 -9.32
N LEU A 391 4.50 12.79 -9.75
CA LEU A 391 3.36 13.71 -9.83
C LEU A 391 2.45 13.62 -8.59
N GLY A 392 1.81 14.74 -8.27
CA GLY A 392 0.78 14.80 -7.21
C GLY A 392 1.32 14.56 -5.80
N ASN A 393 0.43 14.14 -4.89
CA ASN A 393 0.78 13.88 -3.48
C ASN A 393 1.72 12.69 -3.29
N PHE A 394 1.88 11.85 -4.32
CA PHE A 394 2.75 10.69 -4.28
C PHE A 394 4.20 11.01 -3.93
N GLY A 395 4.73 12.16 -4.38
CA GLY A 395 6.08 12.59 -4.00
C GLY A 395 6.23 12.69 -2.48
N ARG A 396 5.28 13.36 -1.82
CA ARG A 396 5.23 13.51 -0.35
C ARG A 396 5.02 12.16 0.34
N SER A 397 4.07 11.35 -0.12
CA SER A 397 3.80 10.02 0.44
C SER A 397 5.01 9.09 0.33
N ARG A 398 5.76 9.19 -0.78
CA ARG A 398 7.01 8.47 -1.01
C ARG A 398 8.12 8.96 -0.09
N GLU A 399 8.33 10.26 0.02
CA GLU A 399 9.30 10.85 0.96
C GLU A 399 9.03 10.43 2.41
N MET A 400 7.77 10.46 2.85
CA MET A 400 7.40 10.01 4.19
C MET A 400 7.65 8.51 4.41
N SER A 401 7.53 7.69 3.37
CA SER A 401 7.64 6.24 3.51
C SER A 401 9.06 5.70 3.31
N LEU A 402 9.97 6.49 2.74
CA LEU A 402 11.28 6.05 2.27
C LEU A 402 12.40 6.03 3.29
N ASP A 403 12.29 6.69 4.44
CA ASP A 403 13.37 6.69 5.45
C ASP A 403 12.93 7.34 6.77
N THR A 404 11.62 7.50 7.00
CA THR A 404 11.14 8.29 8.13
C THR A 404 10.48 7.47 9.22
N LEU A 405 10.26 6.17 9.08
CA LEU A 405 9.63 5.43 10.19
C LEU A 405 10.52 5.42 11.45
N PRO A 406 11.79 4.93 11.40
CA PRO A 406 12.67 5.01 12.56
C PRO A 406 12.80 6.45 13.08
N CYS A 407 13.03 7.41 12.19
CA CYS A 407 13.23 8.80 12.60
C CYS A 407 12.00 9.49 13.18
N ARG A 408 10.82 9.35 12.57
CA ARG A 408 9.59 9.95 13.10
C ARG A 408 9.17 9.29 14.42
N LEU A 409 9.37 7.97 14.55
CA LEU A 409 9.15 7.32 15.83
C LEU A 409 10.10 7.86 16.89
N CYS A 410 11.41 7.91 16.60
CA CYS A 410 12.40 8.44 17.53
C CYS A 410 12.16 9.91 17.88
N GLU A 411 11.77 10.75 16.92
CA GLU A 411 11.39 12.14 17.17
C GLU A 411 10.17 12.23 18.11
N LEU A 412 9.16 11.38 17.92
CA LEU A 412 7.99 11.33 18.80
C LEU A 412 8.33 10.81 20.20
N VAL A 413 9.13 9.74 20.29
CA VAL A 413 9.61 9.18 21.56
C VAL A 413 10.44 10.23 22.32
N SER A 414 11.30 10.97 21.62
CA SER A 414 12.07 12.06 22.20
C SER A 414 11.18 13.18 22.76
N LYS A 415 10.17 13.63 22.00
CA LYS A 415 9.21 14.65 22.46
C LYS A 415 8.43 14.20 23.69
N ARG A 416 8.16 12.90 23.82
CA ARG A 416 7.51 12.33 25.01
C ARG A 416 8.46 12.14 26.20
N GLY A 417 9.77 12.26 26.00
CA GLY A 417 10.78 12.13 27.06
C GLY A 417 11.32 10.70 27.22
N GLY A 418 11.09 9.82 26.23
CA GLY A 418 11.54 8.44 26.25
C GLY A 418 11.07 7.69 27.48
N ARG A 419 11.95 6.88 28.08
CA ARG A 419 11.65 6.14 29.33
C ARG A 419 11.36 7.01 30.55
N ASN A 420 11.70 8.31 30.50
CA ASN A 420 11.43 9.25 31.59
C ASN A 420 10.03 9.87 31.50
N ALA A 421 9.27 9.57 30.44
CA ALA A 421 7.88 9.99 30.29
C ALA A 421 7.03 9.52 31.48
N ASP A 422 6.11 10.39 31.93
CA ASP A 422 5.13 10.04 32.94
C ASP A 422 4.28 8.84 32.48
N ALA A 423 3.91 7.97 33.42
CA ALA A 423 3.04 6.83 33.13
C ALA A 423 1.62 7.34 32.82
N LEU A 424 1.03 6.84 31.73
CA LEU A 424 -0.37 7.09 31.36
C LEU A 424 -1.33 6.32 32.26
#